data_AF-A0A135W3N4-F1
#
_entry.id   AF-A0A135W3N4-F1
#
_cell.length_a   1.000
_cell.length_b   1.000
_cell.length_c   1.000
_cell.angle_alpha   90.00
_cell.angle_beta   90.00
_cell.angle_gamma   90.00
#
_symmetry.space_group_name_H-M   'P 1'
#
loop_
_entity.id
_entity.type
_entity.pdbx_description
1 polymer ?
#
loop_
_entity_poly.entity_id
_entity_poly.type
_entity_poly.pdbx_seq_one_letter_code
_entity_poly.pdbx_strand_id
1 'polypeptide(L)'
;MQNKILQTIAVLLFLIPLSCTSYIKPIHTKPVSGAENITRKLILQNETMEVNFYGDYIFDRVDKNFIFFTNKDISGILANLELKPSSQVLFTYTRSSIYNNMLGFYYHGKTLQDIKNNVSGKTPEKEMQGGLLYTYQYKSFYIMDWYKQEEKGVVRFISVNNSAKQSVDKFRLENTNLFFEINSFWK
;
A
#
# COMPACT_ATOMS: atom_id res chain seq x y z
N MET A 1 -6.25 -30.76 -42.46
CA MET A 1 -5.26 -29.79 -41.92
C MET A 1 -5.88 -28.68 -41.06
N GLN A 2 -7.13 -28.27 -41.30
CA GLN A 2 -7.80 -27.18 -40.54
C GLN A 2 -8.00 -27.45 -39.03
N ASN A 3 -8.26 -28.69 -38.60
CA ASN A 3 -8.50 -29.01 -37.18
C ASN A 3 -7.27 -28.85 -36.27
N LYS A 4 -6.05 -28.98 -36.80
CA LYS A 4 -4.81 -28.86 -36.00
C LYS A 4 -4.46 -27.40 -35.69
N ILE A 5 -4.74 -26.49 -36.63
CA ILE A 5 -4.49 -25.04 -36.44
C ILE A 5 -5.46 -24.47 -35.40
N LEU A 6 -6.72 -24.90 -35.43
CA LEU A 6 -7.75 -24.47 -34.46
C LEU A 6 -7.42 -24.94 -33.03
N GLN A 7 -6.89 -26.16 -32.88
CA GLN A 7 -6.43 -26.69 -31.59
C GLN A 7 -5.21 -25.94 -31.05
N THR A 8 -4.25 -25.56 -31.90
CA THR A 8 -3.08 -24.78 -31.46
C THR A 8 -3.46 -23.34 -31.04
N ILE A 9 -4.40 -22.71 -31.74
CA ILE A 9 -4.92 -21.38 -31.35
C ILE A 9 -5.68 -21.44 -30.01
N ALA A 10 -6.47 -22.51 -29.79
CA ALA A 10 -7.16 -22.71 -28.53
C ALA A 10 -6.19 -22.88 -27.34
N VAL A 11 -5.10 -23.62 -27.51
CA VAL A 11 -4.06 -23.79 -26.46
C VAL A 11 -3.30 -22.48 -26.18
N LEU A 12 -3.08 -21.63 -27.19
CA LEU A 12 -2.48 -20.30 -26.99
C LEU A 12 -3.40 -19.32 -26.23
N LEU A 13 -4.72 -19.42 -26.39
CA LEU A 13 -5.70 -18.59 -25.66
C LEU A 13 -5.78 -18.97 -24.16
N PHE A 14 -5.51 -20.22 -23.80
CA PHE A 14 -5.40 -20.68 -22.41
C PHE A 14 -4.07 -20.29 -21.73
N LEU A 15 -3.08 -19.84 -22.50
CA LEU A 15 -1.76 -19.44 -22.01
C LEU A 15 -1.61 -17.94 -21.72
N ILE A 16 -2.72 -17.19 -21.65
CA ILE A 16 -2.72 -15.85 -21.06
C ILE A 16 -3.06 -16.03 -19.58
N PRO A 17 -2.08 -16.25 -18.66
CA PRO A 17 -2.39 -16.14 -17.25
C PRO A 17 -2.88 -14.72 -16.99
N LEU A 18 -4.17 -14.60 -16.68
CA LEU A 18 -4.87 -13.43 -16.16
C LEU A 18 -4.36 -13.04 -14.77
N SER A 19 -3.05 -12.80 -14.65
CA SER A 19 -2.46 -12.18 -13.47
C SER A 19 -2.18 -10.70 -13.76
N CYS A 20 -3.20 -9.98 -14.23
CA CYS A 20 -3.20 -8.53 -14.10
C CYS A 20 -3.62 -8.19 -12.66
N THR A 21 -2.69 -8.32 -11.70
CA THR A 21 -2.93 -7.83 -10.35
C THR A 21 -3.15 -6.32 -10.42
N SER A 22 -4.38 -5.88 -10.13
CA SER A 22 -4.69 -4.46 -9.99
C SER A 22 -4.63 -4.07 -8.52
N TYR A 23 -3.65 -3.24 -8.17
CA TYR A 23 -3.52 -2.58 -6.88
C TYR A 23 -4.31 -1.27 -6.81
N ILE A 24 -4.59 -0.68 -7.97
CA ILE A 24 -5.37 0.55 -8.10
C ILE A 24 -6.84 0.16 -8.26
N LYS A 25 -7.52 -0.08 -7.14
CA LYS A 25 -8.93 -0.44 -7.09
C LYS A 25 -9.54 0.01 -5.77
N PRO A 26 -10.84 0.34 -5.71
CA PRO A 26 -11.49 0.59 -4.43
C PRO A 26 -11.36 -0.64 -3.54
N ILE A 27 -11.03 -0.43 -2.27
CA ILE A 27 -11.03 -1.49 -1.26
C ILE A 27 -12.07 -1.13 -0.22
N HIS A 28 -13.05 -2.02 -0.05
CA HIS A 28 -14.13 -1.81 0.88
C HIS A 28 -13.57 -1.72 2.30
N THR A 29 -13.76 -0.56 2.90
CA THR A 29 -13.44 -0.26 4.29
C THR A 29 -14.70 0.31 4.92
N LYS A 30 -14.93 0.03 6.20
CA LYS A 30 -16.13 0.57 6.88
C LYS A 30 -15.78 1.89 7.56
N PRO A 31 -16.58 2.96 7.41
CA PRO A 31 -16.41 4.13 8.25
C PRO A 31 -16.68 3.74 9.71
N VAL A 32 -15.93 4.35 10.64
CA VAL A 32 -16.25 4.25 12.07
C VAL A 32 -17.20 5.40 12.42
N SER A 33 -18.36 5.07 12.98
CA SER A 33 -19.38 6.06 13.31
C SER A 33 -18.97 6.92 14.50
N GLY A 34 -19.20 8.23 14.43
CA GLY A 34 -18.93 9.16 15.53
C GLY A 34 -17.44 9.50 15.74
N ALA A 35 -16.57 9.12 14.80
CA ALA A 35 -15.16 9.50 14.86
C ALA A 35 -14.95 10.98 14.52
N GLU A 36 -14.04 11.64 15.24
CA GLU A 36 -13.66 13.05 14.99
C GLU A 36 -12.92 13.24 13.65
N ASN A 37 -12.20 12.21 13.21
CA ASN A 37 -11.47 12.17 11.94
C ASN A 37 -12.16 11.22 10.94
N ILE A 38 -11.71 11.22 9.68
CA ILE A 38 -12.11 10.17 8.75
C ILE A 38 -11.44 8.87 9.17
N THR A 39 -12.14 8.08 9.98
CA THR A 39 -11.65 6.80 10.46
C THR A 39 -12.21 5.66 9.63
N ARG A 40 -11.32 4.78 9.16
CA ARG A 40 -11.68 3.60 8.38
C ARG A 40 -11.26 2.34 9.13
N LYS A 41 -12.17 1.37 9.20
CA LYS A 41 -11.90 0.01 9.64
C LYS A 41 -11.39 -0.80 8.45
N LEU A 42 -10.10 -1.12 8.46
CA LEU A 42 -9.43 -2.02 7.54
C LEU A 42 -9.67 -3.48 7.94
N ILE A 43 -9.86 -4.36 6.96
CA ILE A 43 -10.08 -5.80 7.19
C ILE A 43 -8.79 -6.54 6.85
N LEU A 44 -8.12 -7.10 7.87
CA LEU A 44 -6.81 -7.74 7.80
C LEU A 44 -6.94 -9.27 7.89
N GLN A 45 -7.89 -9.85 7.15
CA GLN A 45 -8.38 -11.24 7.33
C GLN A 45 -9.30 -11.43 8.55
N ASN A 46 -8.79 -11.99 9.65
CA ASN A 46 -9.56 -12.36 10.85
C ASN A 46 -9.45 -11.31 11.98
N GLU A 47 -8.92 -10.14 11.65
CA GLU A 47 -8.82 -8.99 12.53
C GLU A 47 -9.15 -7.72 11.75
N THR A 48 -9.45 -6.66 12.49
CA THR A 48 -9.72 -5.36 11.91
C THR A 48 -8.87 -4.31 12.60
N MET A 49 -8.40 -3.35 11.83
CA MET A 49 -7.61 -2.23 12.33
C MET A 49 -8.34 -0.93 12.01
N GLU A 50 -8.40 -0.02 12.96
CA GLU A 50 -8.92 1.33 12.73
C GLU A 50 -7.77 2.26 12.39
N VAL A 51 -7.97 3.07 11.35
CA VAL A 51 -6.99 4.03 10.86
C VAL A 51 -7.68 5.36 10.65
N ASN A 52 -7.16 6.39 11.30
CA ASN A 52 -7.56 7.77 11.13
C ASN A 52 -6.84 8.38 9.92
N PHE A 53 -7.59 9.07 9.06
CA PHE A 53 -7.10 9.79 7.89
C PHE A 53 -7.52 11.26 7.94
N TYR A 54 -6.83 12.10 7.17
CA TYR A 54 -7.27 13.44 6.88
C TYR A 54 -8.58 13.46 6.07
N GLY A 55 -9.30 14.59 6.15
CA GLY A 55 -10.62 14.79 5.58
C GLY A 55 -10.74 14.66 4.05
N ASP A 56 -9.63 14.66 3.32
CA ASP A 56 -9.58 14.75 1.86
C ASP A 56 -9.23 13.42 1.15
N TYR A 57 -9.09 12.33 1.92
CA TYR A 57 -8.82 10.99 1.39
C TYR A 57 -10.05 10.35 0.73
N ILE A 58 -9.82 9.60 -0.36
CA ILE A 58 -10.86 8.94 -1.16
C ILE A 58 -10.65 7.43 -1.21
N PHE A 59 -11.68 6.66 -0.83
CA PHE A 59 -11.59 5.21 -0.62
C PHE A 59 -12.51 4.39 -1.53
N ASP A 60 -13.61 4.98 -1.99
CA ASP A 60 -14.76 4.29 -2.58
C ASP A 60 -14.78 4.34 -4.12
N ARG A 61 -13.96 5.21 -4.73
CA ARG A 61 -13.87 5.38 -6.17
C ARG A 61 -12.43 5.61 -6.63
N VAL A 62 -12.17 5.24 -7.88
CA VAL A 62 -10.90 5.48 -8.56
C VAL A 62 -11.10 6.59 -9.59
N ASP A 63 -10.38 7.69 -9.42
CA ASP A 63 -10.23 8.73 -10.43
C ASP A 63 -8.76 8.79 -10.83
N LYS A 64 -8.47 8.31 -12.05
CA LYS A 64 -7.11 8.14 -12.55
C LYS A 64 -6.36 9.46 -12.71
N ASN A 65 -7.04 10.60 -12.76
CA ASN A 65 -6.40 11.91 -12.86
C ASN A 65 -5.58 12.26 -11.59
N PHE A 66 -5.90 11.62 -10.47
CA PHE A 66 -5.24 11.82 -9.17
C PHE A 66 -4.28 10.69 -8.81
N ILE A 67 -4.01 9.78 -9.75
CA ILE A 67 -3.19 8.59 -9.52
C ILE A 67 -2.01 8.64 -10.49
N PHE A 68 -0.80 8.76 -9.94
CA PHE A 68 0.40 9.06 -10.74
C PHE A 68 1.36 7.88 -10.91
N PHE A 69 1.03 6.72 -10.33
CA PHE A 69 1.78 5.48 -10.52
C PHE A 69 0.96 4.45 -11.29
N THR A 70 1.63 3.44 -11.87
CA THR A 70 0.98 2.30 -12.51
C THR A 70 1.01 1.06 -11.62
N ASN A 71 0.18 0.05 -11.92
CA ASN A 71 0.28 -1.26 -11.27
C ASN A 71 1.67 -1.90 -11.43
N LYS A 72 2.38 -1.63 -12.53
CA LYS A 72 3.75 -2.11 -12.74
C LYS A 72 4.73 -1.46 -11.77
N ASP A 73 4.56 -0.17 -11.47
CA ASP A 73 5.39 0.53 -10.49
C ASP A 73 5.18 -0.06 -9.09
N ILE A 74 3.92 -0.31 -8.70
CA ILE A 74 3.62 -0.95 -7.41
C ILE A 74 4.17 -2.38 -7.34
N SER A 75 4.02 -3.18 -8.40
CA SER A 75 4.65 -4.52 -8.44
C SER A 75 6.16 -4.44 -8.21
N GLY A 76 6.83 -3.45 -8.80
CA GLY A 76 8.27 -3.24 -8.58
C GLY A 76 8.62 -2.80 -7.17
N ILE A 77 7.81 -1.93 -6.55
CA ILE A 77 7.97 -1.54 -5.14
C ILE A 77 7.80 -2.75 -4.21
N LEU A 78 6.80 -3.59 -4.46
CA LEU A 78 6.53 -4.79 -3.67
C LEU A 78 7.62 -5.85 -3.83
N ALA A 79 8.26 -5.95 -5.00
CA ALA A 79 9.35 -6.89 -5.26
C ALA A 79 10.62 -6.63 -4.42
N ASN A 80 10.74 -5.46 -3.78
CA ASN A 80 11.86 -5.15 -2.87
C ASN A 80 11.79 -5.89 -1.52
N LEU A 81 10.67 -6.58 -1.26
CA LEU A 81 10.49 -7.43 -0.10
C LEU A 81 10.29 -8.86 -0.61
N GLU A 82 11.14 -9.78 -0.18
CA GLU A 82 11.03 -11.20 -0.59
C GLU A 82 9.72 -11.84 -0.10
N LEU A 83 9.12 -11.26 0.95
CA LEU A 83 7.81 -11.63 1.46
C LEU A 83 6.69 -11.05 0.59
N LYS A 84 5.78 -11.91 0.16
CA LYS A 84 4.54 -11.50 -0.49
C LYS A 84 3.47 -11.15 0.54
N PRO A 85 2.69 -10.08 0.34
CA PRO A 85 1.56 -9.79 1.21
C PRO A 85 0.47 -10.85 1.02
N SER A 86 -0.22 -11.17 2.12
CA SER A 86 -1.37 -12.08 2.10
C SER A 86 -2.60 -11.42 1.49
N SER A 87 -2.73 -10.10 1.62
CA SER A 87 -3.81 -9.33 0.99
C SER A 87 -3.43 -7.86 0.82
N GLN A 88 -4.08 -7.19 -0.13
CA GLN A 88 -4.16 -5.74 -0.15
C GLN A 88 -5.39 -5.32 0.67
N VAL A 89 -5.19 -4.38 1.59
CA VAL A 89 -6.22 -3.95 2.56
C VAL A 89 -6.61 -2.48 2.41
N LEU A 90 -5.86 -1.72 1.60
CA LEU A 90 -6.16 -0.33 1.31
C LEU A 90 -5.64 0.09 -0.07
N PHE A 91 -6.42 0.94 -0.73
CA PHE A 91 -5.94 1.88 -1.74
C PHE A 91 -6.69 3.20 -1.52
N THR A 92 -5.95 4.30 -1.44
CA THR A 92 -6.52 5.63 -1.25
C THR A 92 -5.61 6.71 -1.83
N TYR A 93 -6.19 7.86 -2.13
CA TYR A 93 -5.50 9.05 -2.62
C TYR A 93 -6.25 10.29 -2.15
N THR A 94 -5.65 11.45 -2.34
CA THR A 94 -6.27 12.75 -2.03
C THR A 94 -6.48 13.57 -3.29
N ARG A 95 -7.44 14.51 -3.25
CA ARG A 95 -7.65 15.49 -4.33
C ARG A 95 -6.83 16.75 -4.16
N SER A 96 -6.64 17.19 -2.91
CA SER A 96 -5.90 18.43 -2.61
C SER A 96 -4.39 18.18 -2.59
N SER A 97 -4.00 16.98 -2.16
CA SER A 97 -2.61 16.53 -2.07
C SER A 97 -2.32 15.42 -3.10
N ILE A 98 -2.66 15.65 -4.38
CA ILE A 98 -2.60 14.67 -5.49
C ILE A 98 -1.26 13.97 -5.67
N TYR A 99 -0.23 14.47 -5.01
CA TYR A 99 1.14 14.01 -4.95
C TYR A 99 1.37 12.93 -3.88
N ASN A 100 0.35 12.56 -3.09
CA ASN A 100 0.37 11.47 -2.12
C ASN A 100 -0.70 10.44 -2.51
N ASN A 101 -0.25 9.23 -2.84
CA ASN A 101 -1.12 8.08 -3.03
C ASN A 101 -0.68 6.99 -2.07
N MET A 102 -1.62 6.26 -1.47
CA MET A 102 -1.32 5.28 -0.44
C MET A 102 -1.93 3.92 -0.76
N LEU A 103 -1.14 2.88 -0.51
CA LEU A 103 -1.58 1.49 -0.54
C LEU A 103 -1.35 0.86 0.83
N GLY A 104 -2.22 -0.07 1.21
CA GLY A 104 -2.05 -0.88 2.41
C GLY A 104 -2.05 -2.36 2.07
N PHE A 105 -1.17 -3.10 2.71
CA PHE A 105 -1.00 -4.54 2.57
C PHE A 105 -0.92 -5.20 3.94
N TYR A 106 -1.33 -6.46 4.02
CA TYR A 106 -1.26 -7.24 5.25
C TYR A 106 -0.45 -8.52 5.03
N TYR A 107 0.42 -8.82 5.99
CA TYR A 107 1.32 -9.97 6.02
C TYR A 107 0.94 -10.85 7.21
N HIS A 108 0.06 -11.81 6.97
CA HIS A 108 -0.44 -12.70 8.02
C HIS A 108 0.68 -13.62 8.55
N GLY A 109 0.72 -13.80 9.88
CA GLY A 109 1.69 -14.66 10.56
C GLY A 109 3.14 -14.17 10.45
N LYS A 110 3.35 -12.91 10.10
CA LYS A 110 4.67 -12.28 10.05
C LYS A 110 4.89 -11.32 11.21
N THR A 111 6.15 -11.15 11.55
CA THR A 111 6.62 -10.19 12.55
C THR A 111 7.42 -9.07 11.90
N LEU A 112 7.63 -7.97 12.61
CA LEU A 112 8.55 -6.92 12.15
C LEU A 112 9.98 -7.44 11.95
N GLN A 113 10.40 -8.44 12.73
CA GLN A 113 11.72 -9.06 12.52
C GLN A 113 11.78 -9.81 11.20
N ASP A 114 10.71 -10.51 10.81
CA ASP A 114 10.61 -11.13 9.49
C ASP A 114 10.73 -10.06 8.39
N ILE A 115 10.04 -8.92 8.56
CA ILE A 115 10.16 -7.81 7.61
C ILE A 115 11.63 -7.36 7.49
N LYS A 116 12.29 -7.03 8.62
CA LYS A 116 13.69 -6.57 8.61
C LYS A 116 14.62 -7.56 7.90
N ASN A 117 14.46 -8.84 8.17
CA ASN A 117 15.30 -9.89 7.60
C ASN A 117 15.10 -10.05 6.08
N ASN A 118 13.98 -9.57 5.52
CA ASN A 118 13.61 -9.75 4.11
C ASN A 118 13.65 -8.45 3.29
N VAL A 119 13.96 -7.31 3.91
CA VAL A 119 14.24 -6.06 3.18
C VAL A 119 15.73 -6.02 2.87
N SER A 120 16.10 -6.43 1.66
CA SER A 120 17.51 -6.53 1.26
C SER A 120 18.22 -5.17 1.30
N GLY A 121 19.33 -5.09 2.03
CA GLY A 121 20.26 -3.95 1.99
C GLY A 121 19.73 -2.63 2.54
N LYS A 122 18.63 -2.62 3.32
CA LYS A 122 18.11 -1.41 3.94
C LYS A 122 17.97 -1.57 5.44
N THR A 123 18.45 -0.57 6.18
CA THR A 123 18.07 -0.34 7.56
C THR A 123 16.82 0.55 7.61
N PRO A 124 15.93 0.37 8.59
CA PRO A 124 14.82 1.30 8.78
C PRO A 124 15.38 2.69 9.10
N GLU A 125 14.77 3.72 8.54
CA GLU A 125 15.08 5.11 8.89
C GLU A 125 14.67 5.41 10.33
N LYS A 126 13.55 4.82 10.77
CA LYS A 126 13.06 4.91 12.14
C LYS A 126 12.50 3.57 12.59
N GLU A 127 12.83 3.20 13.81
CA GLU A 127 12.25 2.06 14.51
C GLU A 127 11.53 2.56 15.77
N MET A 128 10.33 2.04 16.00
CA MET A 128 9.52 2.34 17.17
C MET A 128 8.99 1.06 17.78
N GLN A 129 8.44 1.14 19.00
CA GLN A 129 7.71 0.03 19.58
C GLN A 129 6.59 -0.40 18.62
N GLY A 130 6.67 -1.64 18.14
CA GLY A 130 5.71 -2.19 17.20
C GLY A 130 5.70 -1.54 15.81
N GLY A 131 6.70 -0.75 15.39
CA GLY A 131 6.69 -0.14 14.06
C GLY A 131 8.06 0.06 13.40
N LEU A 132 8.07 0.03 12.07
CA LEU A 132 9.25 0.32 11.23
C LEU A 132 8.88 1.33 10.15
N LEU A 133 9.78 2.28 9.89
CA LEU A 133 9.68 3.19 8.76
C LEU A 133 10.92 3.01 7.87
N TYR A 134 10.69 2.66 6.61
CA TYR A 134 11.69 2.73 5.56
C TYR A 134 11.35 3.86 4.61
N THR A 135 12.38 4.55 4.14
CA THR A 135 12.22 5.49 3.02
C THR A 135 13.25 5.20 1.96
N TYR A 136 12.87 5.40 0.70
CA TYR A 136 13.77 5.16 -0.44
C TYR A 136 13.22 5.79 -1.71
N GLN A 137 14.09 5.95 -2.70
CA GLN A 137 13.70 6.31 -4.06
C GLN A 137 13.35 5.05 -4.85
N TYR A 138 12.25 5.10 -5.61
CA TYR A 138 11.92 4.13 -6.64
C TYR A 138 11.60 4.88 -7.94
N LYS A 139 12.51 4.83 -8.91
CA LYS A 139 12.46 5.68 -10.11
C LYS A 139 12.36 7.16 -9.70
N SER A 140 11.33 7.86 -10.18
CA SER A 140 11.03 9.26 -9.83
C SER A 140 10.15 9.40 -8.59
N PHE A 141 9.81 8.32 -7.89
CA PHE A 141 8.96 8.39 -6.71
C PHE A 141 9.78 8.30 -5.43
N TYR A 142 9.47 9.17 -4.48
CA TYR A 142 9.93 8.99 -3.11
C TYR A 142 8.90 8.15 -2.35
N ILE A 143 9.37 7.09 -1.69
CA ILE A 143 8.51 6.12 -1.01
C ILE A 143 8.71 6.24 0.49
N MET A 144 7.60 6.32 1.23
CA MET A 144 7.55 6.04 2.66
C MET A 144 6.80 4.74 2.89
N ASP A 145 7.47 3.79 3.52
CA ASP A 145 7.02 2.42 3.68
C ASP A 145 6.97 2.09 5.18
N TRP A 146 5.77 2.18 5.73
CA TRP A 146 5.51 2.08 7.16
C TRP A 146 4.94 0.71 7.51
N TYR A 147 5.53 0.05 8.48
CA TYR A 147 5.12 -1.26 8.95
C TYR A 147 4.68 -1.18 10.41
N LYS A 148 3.60 -1.87 10.75
CA LYS A 148 3.04 -1.94 12.09
C LYS A 148 2.76 -3.37 12.47
N GLN A 149 3.29 -3.77 13.62
CA GLN A 149 2.97 -5.05 14.23
C GLN A 149 1.53 -5.03 14.74
N GLU A 150 0.74 -6.00 14.28
CA GLU A 150 -0.56 -6.36 14.83
C GLU A 150 -0.47 -7.75 15.48
N GLU A 151 -1.52 -8.16 16.19
CA GLU A 151 -1.53 -9.42 16.95
C GLU A 151 -1.25 -10.62 16.04
N LYS A 152 -1.84 -10.66 14.84
CA LYS A 152 -1.78 -11.82 13.94
C LYS A 152 -0.90 -11.60 12.70
N GLY A 153 -0.20 -10.47 12.60
CA GLY A 153 0.62 -10.17 11.43
C GLY A 153 1.20 -8.77 11.41
N VAL A 154 1.63 -8.33 10.23
CA VAL A 154 2.13 -6.96 10.00
C VAL A 154 1.30 -6.27 8.94
N VAL A 155 0.88 -5.03 9.24
CA VAL A 155 0.30 -4.13 8.25
C VAL A 155 1.42 -3.27 7.67
N ARG A 156 1.41 -3.09 6.36
CA ARG A 156 2.34 -2.25 5.60
C ARG A 156 1.55 -1.17 4.87
N PHE A 157 1.94 0.08 5.04
CA PHE A 157 1.42 1.20 4.28
C PHE A 157 2.54 1.78 3.42
N ILE A 158 2.29 1.84 2.11
CA ILE A 158 3.19 2.45 1.14
C ILE A 158 2.56 3.76 0.71
N SER A 159 3.14 4.86 1.17
CA SER A 159 2.87 6.18 0.62
C SER A 159 3.85 6.46 -0.50
N VAL A 160 3.32 6.80 -1.66
CA VAL A 160 4.09 7.14 -2.85
C VAL A 160 4.03 8.65 -3.01
N ASN A 161 5.17 9.30 -3.22
CA ASN A 161 5.27 10.72 -3.54
C ASN A 161 5.57 10.93 -5.03
N ASN A 162 4.92 11.91 -5.64
CA ASN A 162 5.37 12.48 -6.91
C ASN A 162 6.23 13.72 -6.63
N SER A 163 7.55 13.53 -6.59
CA SER A 163 8.51 14.58 -6.26
C SER A 163 8.60 15.70 -7.32
N ALA A 164 8.03 15.50 -8.51
CA ALA A 164 7.87 16.57 -9.50
C ALA A 164 6.71 17.52 -9.17
N LYS A 165 5.80 17.16 -8.24
CA LYS A 165 4.61 17.94 -7.87
C LYS A 165 4.60 18.43 -6.42
N GLN A 166 5.42 17.84 -5.54
CA GLN A 166 5.56 18.24 -4.14
C GLN A 166 6.99 17.99 -3.67
N SER A 167 7.51 18.85 -2.81
CA SER A 167 8.77 18.57 -2.12
C SER A 167 8.65 17.31 -1.25
N VAL A 168 9.75 16.56 -1.19
CA VAL A 168 9.88 15.39 -0.32
C VAL A 168 9.66 15.77 1.16
N ASP A 169 10.08 16.96 1.58
CA ASP A 169 9.90 17.40 2.97
C ASP A 169 8.44 17.56 3.36
N LYS A 170 7.62 18.17 2.49
CA LYS A 170 6.17 18.32 2.76
C LYS A 170 5.49 16.96 2.77
N PHE A 171 5.86 16.07 1.84
CA PHE A 171 5.37 14.70 1.81
C PHE A 171 5.70 13.93 3.10
N ARG A 172 6.96 14.05 3.56
CA ARG A 172 7.45 13.41 4.78
C ARG A 172 6.72 13.92 6.00
N LEU A 173 6.52 15.24 6.10
CA LEU A 173 5.76 15.85 7.19
C LEU A 173 4.32 15.33 7.23
N GLU A 174 3.60 15.38 6.10
CA GLU A 174 2.20 14.93 6.02
C GLU A 174 2.04 13.46 6.45
N ASN A 175 2.90 12.57 5.95
CA ASN A 175 2.82 11.14 6.30
C ASN A 175 3.32 10.86 7.72
N THR A 176 4.35 11.56 8.19
CA THR A 176 4.81 11.44 9.58
C THR A 176 3.68 11.82 10.54
N ASN A 177 2.98 12.92 10.29
CA ASN A 177 1.86 13.35 11.14
C ASN A 177 0.70 12.35 11.08
N LEU A 178 0.38 11.82 9.89
CA LEU A 178 -0.63 10.77 9.75
C LEU A 178 -0.31 9.53 10.60
N PHE A 179 0.91 8.98 10.47
CA PHE A 179 1.28 7.72 11.12
C PHE A 179 1.67 7.87 12.59
N PHE A 180 2.21 9.03 13.02
CA PHE A 180 2.74 9.22 14.36
C PHE A 180 1.96 10.19 15.25
N GLU A 181 1.15 11.09 14.70
CA GLU A 181 0.37 12.03 15.50
C GLU A 181 -1.11 11.61 15.52
N ILE A 182 -1.73 11.54 14.34
CA ILE A 182 -3.16 11.24 14.17
C ILE A 182 -3.48 9.80 14.58
N ASN A 183 -2.56 8.88 14.31
CA ASN A 183 -2.64 7.49 14.74
C ASN A 183 -1.65 7.17 15.86
N SER A 184 -1.47 8.12 16.79
CA SER A 184 -0.51 7.97 17.92
C SER A 184 -0.80 6.79 18.86
N PHE A 185 -2.02 6.24 18.86
CA PHE A 185 -2.36 5.01 19.56
C PHE A 185 -1.65 3.76 18.99
N TRP A 186 -0.91 3.90 17.89
CA TRP A 186 -0.02 2.88 17.35
C TRP A 186 1.37 2.86 17.99
N LYS A 187 1.70 3.85 18.84
CA LYS A 187 2.99 3.94 19.56
C LYS A 187 3.06 2.96 20.73
#